data_AF-A0A085N627-F1
#
_entry.id   AF-A0A085N627-F1
#
_cell.length_a   1.000
_cell.length_b   1.000
_cell.length_c   1.000
_cell.angle_alpha   90.00
_cell.angle_beta   90.00
_cell.angle_gamma   90.00
#
_symmetry.space_group_name_H-M   'P 1'
#
loop_
_entity.id
_entity.type
_entity.pdbx_description
1 polymer ?
#
loop_
_entity_poly.entity_id
_entity_poly.type
_entity_poly.pdbx_seq_one_letter_code
_entity_poly.pdbx_strand_id
1 'polypeptide(L)'
;GLSSHSDPARVILQPHSHSFSSSRQAFRFCGELPKAQRKERRPIPEDKKDQCYYEKRKRNNEAAQRSRYNRKLREDSMALQVLVLEKENSILRAQVNCLREETEYLRNMLSV
;
A
#
# COMPACT_ATOMS: atom_id res chain seq x y z
N GLY A 1 8.78 24.85 -39.64
CA GLY A 1 9.41 23.54 -39.40
C GLY A 1 9.77 23.43 -37.94
N LEU A 2 9.72 22.21 -37.40
CA LEU A 2 9.90 21.79 -36.00
C LEU A 2 8.59 21.74 -35.19
N SER A 3 7.80 20.69 -35.45
CA SER A 3 6.83 20.20 -34.48
C SER A 3 7.59 19.70 -33.26
N SER A 4 7.39 20.36 -32.13
CA SER A 4 7.88 19.91 -30.83
C SER A 4 7.14 18.61 -30.48
N HIS A 5 7.78 17.48 -30.79
CA HIS A 5 7.40 16.16 -30.33
C HIS A 5 7.50 16.18 -28.81
N SER A 6 6.35 16.34 -28.14
CA SER A 6 6.25 16.24 -26.70
C SER A 6 6.54 14.79 -26.32
N ASP A 7 7.73 14.57 -25.81
CA ASP A 7 8.20 13.32 -25.20
C ASP A 7 7.16 12.80 -24.18
N PRO A 8 6.43 11.70 -24.48
CA PRO A 8 5.33 11.24 -23.63
C PRO A 8 5.82 10.60 -22.32
N ALA A 9 7.14 10.42 -22.15
CA ALA A 9 7.74 9.87 -20.94
C ALA A 9 7.82 10.88 -19.77
N ARG A 10 7.48 12.17 -19.98
CA ARG A 10 7.55 13.23 -18.96
C ARG A 10 6.21 13.63 -18.35
N VAL A 11 5.23 12.74 -18.26
CA VAL A 11 4.15 12.92 -17.27
C VAL A 11 4.69 12.53 -15.90
N ILE A 12 5.44 13.51 -15.36
CA ILE A 12 5.77 13.69 -13.97
C ILE A 12 4.56 13.28 -13.12
N LEU A 13 4.83 12.51 -12.05
CA LEU A 13 4.02 12.49 -10.84
C LEU A 13 3.77 13.94 -10.37
N GLN A 14 2.81 14.63 -10.99
CA GLN A 14 2.18 15.78 -10.38
C GLN A 14 0.95 15.25 -9.64
N PRO A 15 0.78 15.58 -8.35
CA PRO A 15 -0.42 15.25 -7.63
C PRO A 15 -1.51 16.12 -8.24
N HIS A 16 -2.25 15.57 -9.20
CA HIS A 16 -3.41 16.25 -9.72
C HIS A 16 -4.38 16.38 -8.56
N SER A 17 -4.61 17.62 -8.14
CA SER A 17 -5.67 18.03 -7.23
C SER A 17 -7.01 17.80 -7.91
N HIS A 18 -7.36 16.55 -8.12
CA HIS A 18 -8.72 16.14 -8.41
C HIS A 18 -9.39 15.92 -7.07
N SER A 19 -10.38 16.75 -6.81
CA SER A 19 -11.43 16.58 -5.81
C SER A 19 -12.21 15.30 -6.10
N PHE A 20 -11.54 14.16 -5.98
CA PHE A 20 -12.18 12.87 -5.93
C PHE A 20 -12.59 12.68 -4.48
N SER A 21 -13.87 12.88 -4.20
CA SER A 21 -14.48 12.45 -2.95
C SER A 21 -14.46 10.92 -2.94
N SER A 22 -13.31 10.33 -2.62
CA SER A 22 -13.17 8.91 -2.30
C SER A 22 -12.90 8.83 -0.82
N SER A 23 -13.79 8.18 -0.08
CA SER A 23 -13.64 7.77 1.32
C SER A 23 -12.43 6.86 1.60
N ARG A 24 -11.39 6.88 0.75
CA ARG A 24 -10.12 6.18 0.90
C ARG A 24 -9.08 6.96 1.71
N GLN A 25 -9.41 8.15 2.20
CA GLN A 25 -8.59 8.85 3.21
C GLN A 25 -8.83 8.36 4.65
N ALA A 26 -9.79 7.47 4.87
CA ALA A 26 -10.09 6.92 6.19
C ALA A 26 -8.99 5.97 6.74
N PHE A 27 -8.02 5.54 5.93
CA PHE A 27 -6.99 4.56 6.36
C PHE A 27 -5.66 5.16 6.79
N ARG A 28 -5.44 6.47 6.66
CA ARG A 28 -4.24 7.15 7.19
C ARG A 28 -4.53 8.19 8.27
N PHE A 29 -5.80 8.46 8.55
CA PHE A 29 -6.27 9.30 9.65
C PHE A 29 -6.84 8.45 10.80
N CYS A 30 -6.16 7.37 11.21
CA CYS A 30 -6.19 7.06 12.64
C CYS A 30 -5.35 8.18 13.27
N GLY A 31 -6.03 9.27 13.64
CA GLY A 31 -5.40 10.38 14.35
C GLY A 31 -4.47 9.84 15.43
N GLU A 32 -3.31 10.46 15.58
CA GLU A 32 -2.45 10.25 16.72
C GLU A 32 -3.24 10.57 17.98
N LEU A 33 -4.02 9.59 18.46
CA LEU A 33 -4.46 9.60 19.84
C LEU A 33 -3.17 9.69 20.65
N PRO A 34 -3.09 10.63 21.61
CA PRO A 34 -1.89 10.80 22.41
C PRO A 34 -1.46 9.42 22.91
N LYS A 35 -0.29 8.97 22.44
CA LYS A 35 0.27 7.68 22.83
C LYS A 35 0.44 7.76 24.33
N ALA A 36 -0.50 7.17 25.08
CA ALA A 36 -0.43 7.12 26.53
C ALA A 36 0.99 6.68 26.88
N GLN A 37 1.73 7.55 27.57
CA GLN A 37 3.13 7.29 27.90
C GLN A 37 3.14 5.96 28.64
N ARG A 38 3.68 4.93 27.97
CA ARG A 38 3.73 3.59 28.55
C ARG A 38 4.64 3.70 29.77
N LYS A 39 4.04 3.57 30.96
CA LYS A 39 4.78 3.52 32.23
C LYS A 39 5.96 2.57 32.07
N GLU A 40 7.15 2.99 32.51
CA GLU A 40 8.35 2.18 32.44
C GLU A 40 8.09 0.78 33.02
N ARG A 41 8.49 -0.23 32.26
CA ARG A 41 8.31 -1.63 32.66
C ARG A 41 9.37 -1.96 33.70
N ARG A 42 8.97 -2.03 34.97
CA ARG A 42 9.82 -2.60 36.01
C ARG A 42 9.73 -4.12 35.96
N PRO A 43 10.85 -4.85 35.99
CA PRO A 43 10.82 -6.30 36.11
C PRO A 43 10.09 -6.69 37.39
N ILE A 44 9.30 -7.75 37.32
CA ILE A 44 8.59 -8.28 38.49
C ILE A 44 9.61 -9.08 39.32
N PRO A 45 9.76 -8.78 40.64
CA PRO A 45 10.63 -9.54 41.54
C PRO A 45 10.30 -11.04 41.51
N GLU A 46 11.32 -11.90 41.70
CA GLU A 46 11.15 -13.36 41.62
C GLU A 46 10.10 -13.88 42.61
N ASP A 47 10.06 -13.31 43.82
CA ASP A 47 9.10 -13.68 44.89
C ASP A 47 7.63 -13.38 44.55
N LYS A 48 7.35 -12.71 43.42
CA LYS A 48 6.00 -12.38 42.94
C LYS A 48 5.62 -13.12 41.65
N LYS A 49 6.46 -14.05 41.18
CA LYS A 49 6.17 -14.88 40.02
C LYS A 49 5.42 -16.14 40.43
N ASP A 50 4.16 -15.96 40.79
CA ASP A 50 3.28 -17.07 41.14
C ASP A 50 2.74 -17.78 39.89
N GLN A 51 2.03 -18.89 40.08
CA GLN A 51 1.39 -19.65 39.01
C GLN A 51 0.50 -18.76 38.10
N CYS A 52 -0.28 -17.85 38.69
CA CYS A 52 -1.12 -16.89 37.97
C CYS A 52 -0.30 -15.94 37.06
N TYR A 53 0.93 -15.59 37.45
CA TYR A 53 1.84 -14.80 36.60
C TYR A 53 2.27 -15.60 35.37
N TYR A 54 2.69 -16.85 35.54
CA TYR A 54 3.13 -17.71 34.43
C TYR A 54 2.02 -17.95 33.41
N GLU A 55 0.78 -18.17 33.86
CA GLU A 55 -0.38 -18.33 32.96
C GLU A 55 -0.66 -17.06 32.15
N LYS A 56 -0.64 -15.88 32.79
CA LYS A 56 -0.79 -14.59 32.10
C LYS A 56 0.34 -14.38 31.09
N ARG A 57 1.58 -14.71 31.46
CA ARG A 57 2.76 -14.58 30.59
C ARG A 57 2.64 -15.48 29.37
N LYS A 58 2.23 -16.74 29.56
CA LYS A 58 1.99 -17.71 28.49
C LYS A 58 0.92 -17.19 27.52
N ARG A 59 -0.24 -16.77 28.04
CA ARG A 59 -1.34 -16.23 27.22
C ARG A 59 -0.93 -14.98 26.44
N ASN A 60 -0.15 -14.09 27.05
CA ASN A 60 0.34 -12.89 26.36
C ASN A 60 1.34 -13.24 25.24
N ASN A 61 2.23 -14.21 25.47
CA ASN A 61 3.17 -14.68 24.45
C ASN A 61 2.43 -15.31 23.26
N GLU A 62 1.43 -16.15 23.53
CA GLU A 62 0.56 -16.74 22.49
C GLU A 62 -0.18 -15.64 21.69
N ALA A 63 -0.76 -14.66 22.38
CA ALA A 63 -1.42 -13.53 21.74
C ALA A 63 -0.46 -12.70 20.89
N ALA A 64 0.76 -12.45 21.37
CA ALA A 64 1.80 -11.74 20.63
C ALA A 64 2.23 -12.52 19.37
N GLN A 65 2.38 -13.83 19.47
CA GLN A 65 2.69 -14.69 18.33
C GLN A 65 1.56 -14.66 17.28
N ARG A 66 0.30 -14.83 17.69
CA ARG A 66 -0.87 -14.72 16.80
C ARG A 66 -0.96 -13.35 16.15
N SER A 67 -0.72 -12.29 16.91
CA SER A 67 -0.71 -10.91 16.40
C SER A 67 0.35 -10.72 15.31
N ARG A 68 1.56 -11.23 15.53
CA ARG A 68 2.65 -11.20 14.54
C ARG A 68 2.29 -11.98 13.28
N TYR A 69 1.73 -13.18 13.43
CA TYR A 69 1.30 -14.00 12.30
C TYR A 69 0.22 -13.30 11.48
N ASN A 70 -0.81 -12.77 12.12
CA ASN A 70 -1.88 -12.03 11.44
C ASN A 70 -1.36 -10.77 10.74
N ARG A 71 -0.38 -10.06 11.33
CA ARG A 71 0.26 -8.93 10.67
C ARG A 71 1.00 -9.38 9.41
N LYS A 72 1.80 -10.44 9.52
CA LYS A 72 2.54 -11.01 8.38
C LYS A 72 1.59 -11.42 7.25
N LEU A 73 0.50 -12.13 7.55
CA LEU A 73 -0.49 -12.51 6.54
C LEU A 73 -1.09 -11.30 5.80
N ARG A 74 -1.36 -10.20 6.52
CA ARG A 74 -1.85 -8.97 5.89
C ARG A 74 -0.78 -8.35 5.00
N GLU A 75 0.47 -8.28 5.46
CA GLU A 75 1.59 -7.76 4.68
C GLU A 75 1.80 -8.58 3.40
N ASP A 76 1.80 -9.91 3.51
CA ASP A 76 1.95 -10.84 2.38
C ASP A 76 0.77 -10.71 1.39
N SER A 77 -0.47 -10.61 1.89
CA SER A 77 -1.65 -10.41 1.05
C SER A 77 -1.62 -9.07 0.30
N MET A 78 -1.21 -8.00 0.98
CA MET A 78 -1.02 -6.69 0.34
C MET A 78 0.07 -6.73 -0.72
N ALA A 79 1.19 -7.38 -0.45
CA ALA A 79 2.28 -7.53 -1.42
C ALA A 79 1.79 -8.27 -2.68
N LEU A 80 1.04 -9.35 -2.52
CA LEU A 80 0.45 -10.07 -3.64
C LEU A 80 -0.51 -9.20 -4.46
N GLN A 81 -1.38 -8.42 -3.80
CA GLN A 81 -2.30 -7.51 -4.48
C GLN A 81 -1.56 -6.45 -5.30
N VAL A 82 -0.49 -5.87 -4.75
CA VAL A 82 0.34 -4.89 -5.47
C VAL A 82 0.94 -5.53 -6.72
N LEU A 83 1.53 -6.72 -6.61
CA LEU A 83 2.12 -7.42 -7.75
C LEU A 83 1.10 -7.71 -8.87
N VAL A 84 -0.12 -8.13 -8.51
CA VAL A 84 -1.19 -8.37 -9.49
C VAL A 84 -1.59 -7.07 -10.19
N LEU A 85 -1.80 -5.99 -9.42
CA LEU A 85 -2.17 -4.69 -9.98
C LEU A 85 -1.07 -4.10 -10.87
N GLU A 86 0.20 -4.26 -10.50
CA GLU A 86 1.34 -3.85 -11.32
C GLU A 86 1.37 -4.58 -12.66
N LYS A 87 1.15 -5.90 -12.63
CA LYS A 87 1.06 -6.72 -13.85
C LYS A 87 -0.11 -6.29 -14.74
N GLU A 88 -1.30 -6.13 -14.17
CA GLU A 88 -2.48 -5.68 -14.91
C GLU A 88 -2.27 -4.30 -15.51
N ASN A 89 -1.69 -3.37 -14.76
CA ASN A 89 -1.40 -2.01 -15.22
C ASN A 89 -0.41 -2.03 -16.39
N SER A 90 0.63 -2.87 -16.32
CA SER A 90 1.59 -3.06 -17.42
C SER A 90 0.90 -3.57 -18.69
N ILE A 91 0.01 -4.55 -18.57
CA ILE A 91 -0.73 -5.11 -19.71
C ILE A 91 -1.64 -4.04 -20.32
N LEU A 92 -2.40 -3.31 -19.51
CA LEU A 92 -3.29 -2.25 -19.97
C LEU A 92 -2.51 -1.14 -20.70
N ARG A 93 -1.35 -0.72 -20.18
CA ARG A 93 -0.48 0.25 -20.85
C ARG A 93 -0.01 -0.23 -22.22
N ALA A 94 0.40 -1.50 -22.32
CA ALA A 94 0.81 -2.08 -23.60
C ALA A 94 -0.34 -2.10 -24.61
N GLN A 95 -1.55 -2.49 -24.18
CA GLN A 95 -2.74 -2.48 -25.04
C GLN A 95 -3.09 -1.06 -25.51
N VAL A 96 -3.06 -0.08 -24.59
CA VAL A 96 -3.33 1.33 -24.93
C VAL A 96 -2.31 1.85 -25.95
N ASN A 97 -1.03 1.52 -25.79
CA ASN A 97 0.00 1.94 -26.74
C ASN A 97 -0.22 1.31 -28.13
N CYS A 98 -0.48 0.01 -28.19
CA CYS A 98 -0.78 -0.69 -29.44
C CYS A 98 -1.99 -0.06 -30.17
N LEU A 99 -3.09 0.20 -29.46
CA LEU A 99 -4.26 0.86 -30.03
C LEU A 99 -3.96 2.29 -30.49
N ARG A 100 -3.13 3.04 -29.75
CA ARG A 100 -2.71 4.39 -30.17
C ARG A 100 -1.92 4.35 -31.47
N GLU A 101 -0.95 3.45 -31.58
CA GLU A 101 -0.16 3.23 -32.79
C GLU A 101 -1.05 2.86 -33.99
N GLU A 102 -2.02 1.95 -33.80
CA GLU A 102 -2.98 1.59 -34.84
C GLU A 102 -3.84 2.79 -35.26
N THR A 103 -4.36 3.56 -34.29
CA THR A 103 -5.16 4.76 -34.62
C THR A 103 -4.35 5.83 -35.34
N GLU A 104 -3.08 6.00 -35.00
CA GLU A 104 -2.17 6.94 -35.66
C GLU A 104 -1.89 6.49 -37.10
N TYR A 105 -1.59 5.19 -37.28
CA TYR A 105 -1.43 4.59 -38.60
C TYR A 105 -2.66 4.81 -39.50
N LEU A 106 -3.86 4.52 -38.99
CA LEU A 106 -5.11 4.72 -39.74
C LEU A 106 -5.38 6.21 -40.04
N ARG A 107 -5.12 7.11 -39.08
CA ARG A 107 -5.26 8.56 -39.30
C ARG A 107 -4.33 9.05 -40.40
N ASN A 108 -3.07 8.60 -40.41
CA ASN A 108 -2.10 8.97 -41.43
C ASN A 108 -2.48 8.45 -42.82
N MET A 109 -3.13 7.27 -42.90
CA MET A 109 -3.65 6.75 -44.17
C MET A 109 -4.89 7.50 -44.68
N LEU A 110 -5.74 7.98 -43.77
CA LEU A 110 -6.98 8.69 -44.11
C LEU A 110 -6.78 10.20 -44.30
N SER A 111 -5.66 10.77 -43.85
CA SER A 111 -5.33 12.19 -44.00
C SER A 111 -4.74 12.55 -45.38
N VAL A 112 -5.05 11.75 -46.41
CA VAL A 112 -4.73 12.04 -47.82
C VAL A 112 -5.69 13.08 -48.37
#